data_AF-A0A2B7Y9Z8-F1
#
_entry.id   AF-A0A2B7Y9Z8-F1
#
_cell.length_a   1.000
_cell.length_b   1.000
_cell.length_c   1.000
_cell.angle_alpha   90.00
_cell.angle_beta   90.00
_cell.angle_gamma   90.00
#
_symmetry.space_group_name_H-M   'P 1'
#
loop_
_entity.id
_entity.type
_entity.pdbx_description
1 polymer ?
#
loop_
_entity_poly.entity_id
_entity_poly.type
_entity_poly.pdbx_seq_one_letter_code
_entity_poly.pdbx_strand_id
1 'polypeptide(L)'
;MDTTILRRKDTTKGPPLRVLSLDGGGVRGYSMLILLQELMYRTYVECEGKAPRRDQIPKPCEHFDLIVGTGTGGLIALMLGRLRLDLETCKDVYVRMTKRVFETDKTFAGIPYRSTLFKASKLEEAIRHCVREHTVSEEEGNDGTIHPSSAYFASPTSASTTSMQRPGRRLSRSSVSTMDRSSPSSPASARNSTAFMTGRMWGNSNALLYDTRENRTKT
;
A
#
# COMPACT_ATOMS: atom_id res chain seq x y z
N MET A 1 -29.89 26.21 23.11
CA MET A 1 -28.64 26.96 22.92
C MET A 1 -28.01 26.42 21.66
N ASP A 2 -28.12 27.16 20.56
CA ASP A 2 -27.64 26.74 19.25
C ASP A 2 -26.12 26.76 19.21
N THR A 3 -25.51 25.60 18.99
CA THR A 3 -24.11 25.43 18.64
C THR A 3 -23.89 26.05 17.25
N THR A 4 -23.44 27.29 17.24
CA THR A 4 -23.15 28.06 16.04
C THR A 4 -22.00 27.40 15.29
N ILE A 5 -22.32 26.68 14.22
CA ILE A 5 -21.35 26.10 13.30
C ILE A 5 -20.57 27.26 12.67
N LEU A 6 -19.30 27.43 13.07
CA LEU A 6 -18.33 28.33 12.44
C LEU A 6 -18.08 27.89 10.99
N ARG A 7 -18.96 28.27 10.06
CA ARG A 7 -18.73 28.14 8.62
C ARG A 7 -18.32 29.49 8.06
N ARG A 8 -17.15 29.51 7.42
CA ARG A 8 -16.60 30.67 6.72
C ARG A 8 -17.47 31.00 5.50
N LYS A 9 -17.79 32.28 5.29
CA LYS A 9 -18.78 32.77 4.30
C LYS A 9 -18.38 32.48 2.84
N ASP A 10 -17.15 32.07 2.59
CA ASP A 10 -16.50 31.82 1.30
C ASP A 10 -16.48 30.33 0.87
N THR A 11 -16.95 29.39 1.70
CA THR A 11 -17.06 27.96 1.32
C THR A 11 -18.38 27.64 0.60
N THR A 12 -18.84 28.49 -0.31
CA THR A 12 -20.25 28.52 -0.78
C THR A 12 -20.65 27.45 -1.80
N LYS A 13 -19.77 26.50 -2.15
CA LYS A 13 -20.11 25.35 -3.01
C LYS A 13 -19.36 24.10 -2.55
N GLY A 14 -20.12 23.06 -2.17
CA GLY A 14 -19.59 21.76 -1.74
C GLY A 14 -19.35 21.63 -0.23
N PRO A 15 -18.96 20.43 0.23
CA PRO A 15 -18.55 20.23 1.62
C PRO A 15 -17.28 21.04 1.95
N PRO A 16 -17.07 21.44 3.22
CA PRO A 16 -15.86 22.16 3.62
C PRO A 16 -14.62 21.27 3.42
N LEU A 17 -13.50 21.90 3.07
CA LEU A 17 -12.22 21.20 2.93
C LEU A 17 -11.76 20.64 4.28
N ARG A 18 -11.46 19.34 4.33
CA ARG A 18 -10.93 18.65 5.51
C ARG A 18 -9.43 18.46 5.35
N VAL A 19 -8.66 19.13 6.19
CA VAL A 19 -7.20 19.10 6.16
C VAL A 19 -6.65 18.43 7.41
N LEU A 20 -5.76 17.46 7.23
CA LEU A 20 -4.98 16.85 8.30
C LEU A 20 -3.54 17.36 8.21
N SER A 21 -3.03 17.96 9.29
CA SER A 21 -1.64 18.40 9.39
C SER A 21 -0.90 17.59 10.45
N LEU A 22 0.28 17.08 10.07
CA LEU A 22 1.07 16.16 10.88
C LEU A 22 2.46 16.74 11.16
N ASP A 23 2.75 17.01 12.43
CA ASP A 23 4.04 17.54 12.86
C ASP A 23 5.18 16.51 12.82
N GLY A 24 6.41 17.02 12.82
CA GLY A 24 7.61 16.21 13.03
C GLY A 24 7.80 15.84 14.50
N GLY A 25 8.14 14.58 14.79
CA GLY A 25 8.27 14.08 16.16
C GLY A 25 9.31 12.99 16.39
N GLY A 26 9.99 12.51 15.33
CA GLY A 26 10.88 11.36 15.45
C GLY A 26 10.10 10.13 15.91
N VAL A 27 10.70 9.25 16.72
CA VAL A 27 9.99 8.07 17.27
C VAL A 27 8.67 8.41 17.99
N ARG A 28 8.55 9.62 18.57
CA ARG A 28 7.34 10.08 19.26
C ARG A 28 6.14 10.27 18.33
N GLY A 29 6.35 10.37 17.02
CA GLY A 29 5.27 10.48 16.03
C GLY A 29 4.29 9.30 16.04
N TYR A 30 4.63 8.17 16.67
CA TYR A 30 3.70 7.06 16.88
C TYR A 30 2.48 7.48 17.71
N SER A 31 2.63 8.43 18.65
CA SER A 31 1.48 8.94 19.43
C SER A 31 0.43 9.61 18.53
N MET A 32 0.85 10.30 17.48
CA MET A 32 -0.05 10.93 16.52
C MET A 32 -0.89 9.89 15.76
N LEU A 33 -0.33 8.73 15.44
CA LEU A 33 -1.08 7.62 14.82
C LEU A 33 -2.14 7.06 15.75
N ILE A 34 -1.85 6.97 17.06
CA ILE A 34 -2.83 6.54 18.07
C ILE A 34 -3.96 7.57 18.22
N LEU A 35 -3.62 8.86 18.28
CA LEU A 35 -4.61 9.94 18.33
C LEU A 35 -5.49 9.97 17.07
N LEU A 36 -4.87 9.82 15.89
CA LEU A 36 -5.59 9.78 14.63
C LEU A 36 -6.50 8.54 14.53
N GLN A 37 -6.08 7.39 15.07
CA GLN A 37 -6.93 6.21 15.13
C GLN A 37 -8.17 6.42 16.00
N GLU A 38 -8.02 7.02 17.18
CA GLU A 38 -9.14 7.36 18.03
C GLU A 38 -10.07 8.38 17.34
N LEU A 39 -9.51 9.38 16.66
CA LEU A 39 -10.30 10.36 15.89
C LEU A 39 -11.13 9.67 14.81
N MET A 40 -10.51 8.84 13.96
CA MET A 40 -11.20 8.14 12.88
C MET A 40 -12.27 7.17 13.41
N TYR A 41 -12.01 6.52 14.55
CA TYR A 41 -12.99 5.69 15.24
C TYR A 41 -14.22 6.51 15.68
N ARG A 42 -14.01 7.63 16.37
CA ARG A 42 -15.11 8.49 16.84
C ARG A 42 -15.91 9.07 15.68
N THR A 43 -15.24 9.52 14.63
CA THR A 43 -15.90 10.00 13.42
C THR A 43 -16.82 8.93 12.82
N TYR A 44 -16.38 7.67 12.76
CA TYR A 44 -17.25 6.59 12.29
C TYR A 44 -18.46 6.42 13.21
N VAL A 45 -18.27 6.39 14.53
CA VAL A 45 -19.38 6.24 15.49
C VAL A 45 -20.39 7.38 15.35
N GLU A 46 -19.92 8.61 15.17
CA GLU A 46 -20.78 9.78 14.96
C GLU A 46 -21.56 9.70 13.63
N CYS A 47 -20.95 9.20 12.56
CA CYS A 47 -21.60 9.08 11.25
C CYS A 47 -22.57 7.89 11.17
N GLU A 48 -22.21 6.75 11.73
CA GLU A 48 -22.91 5.46 11.55
C GLU A 48 -23.77 5.07 12.77
N GLY A 49 -23.64 5.77 13.89
CA GLY A 49 -24.39 5.51 15.12
C GLY A 49 -24.02 4.22 15.84
N LYS A 50 -22.89 3.57 15.47
CA LYS A 50 -22.43 2.30 16.05
C LYS A 50 -20.91 2.17 16.02
N ALA A 51 -20.37 1.32 16.88
CA ALA A 51 -18.95 0.99 16.88
C ALA A 51 -18.53 0.33 15.55
N PRO A 52 -17.44 0.79 14.89
CA PRO A 52 -16.89 0.11 13.73
C PRO A 52 -16.26 -1.22 14.12
N ARG A 53 -16.33 -2.19 13.21
CA ARG A 53 -15.34 -3.28 13.18
C ARG A 53 -13.99 -2.75 12.67
N ARG A 54 -12.91 -3.49 12.90
CA ARG A 54 -11.55 -3.10 12.47
C ARG A 54 -11.44 -2.79 10.98
N ASP A 55 -12.16 -3.53 10.14
CA ASP A 55 -12.22 -3.39 8.68
C ASP A 55 -13.16 -2.28 8.20
N GLN A 56 -13.91 -1.64 9.10
CA GLN A 56 -14.86 -0.58 8.79
C GLN A 56 -14.32 0.81 9.12
N ILE A 57 -13.20 0.91 9.84
CA ILE A 57 -12.58 2.21 10.11
C ILE A 57 -12.09 2.76 8.76
N PRO A 58 -12.63 3.91 8.32
CA PRO A 58 -12.25 4.47 7.03
C PRO A 58 -10.79 4.88 7.05
N LYS A 59 -10.14 4.80 5.88
CA LYS A 59 -8.76 5.26 5.75
C LYS A 59 -8.71 6.79 5.87
N PRO A 60 -7.63 7.37 6.42
CA PRO A 60 -7.51 8.82 6.48
C PRO A 60 -7.64 9.50 5.09
N CYS A 61 -7.17 8.86 4.01
CA CYS A 61 -7.35 9.38 2.65
C CYS A 61 -8.81 9.43 2.18
N GLU A 62 -9.71 8.64 2.75
CA GLU A 62 -11.13 8.67 2.40
C GLU A 62 -11.87 9.80 3.14
N HIS A 63 -11.27 10.32 4.21
CA HIS A 63 -11.87 11.37 5.04
C HIS A 63 -11.21 12.74 4.88
N PHE A 64 -9.92 12.82 4.60
CA PHE A 64 -9.22 14.09 4.42
C PHE A 64 -8.94 14.36 2.95
N ASP A 65 -9.19 15.60 2.52
CA ASP A 65 -8.96 16.05 1.15
C ASP A 65 -7.48 16.39 0.91
N LEU A 66 -6.79 16.78 1.98
CA LEU A 66 -5.37 17.12 2.02
C LEU A 66 -4.74 16.61 3.32
N ILE A 67 -3.65 15.86 3.20
CA ILE A 67 -2.83 15.41 4.34
C ILE A 67 -1.43 15.97 4.15
N VAL A 68 -1.01 16.89 5.01
CA VAL A 68 0.32 17.51 4.98
C VAL A 68 1.12 17.12 6.21
N GLY A 69 2.44 17.19 6.11
CA GLY A 69 3.27 17.05 7.30
C GLY A 69 4.73 17.44 7.11
N THR A 70 5.43 17.58 8.23
CA THR A 70 6.85 17.95 8.27
C THR A 70 7.69 16.87 8.93
N GLY A 71 8.92 16.64 8.46
CA GLY A 71 9.79 15.59 8.99
C GLY A 71 9.13 14.20 8.98
N THR A 72 9.02 13.56 10.15
CA THR A 72 8.31 12.28 10.28
C THR A 72 6.81 12.37 9.98
N GLY A 73 6.19 13.53 10.23
CA GLY A 73 4.81 13.78 9.85
C GLY A 73 4.60 13.76 8.34
N GLY A 74 5.60 14.19 7.57
CA GLY A 74 5.59 14.07 6.10
C GLY A 74 5.64 12.61 5.64
N LEU A 75 6.43 11.76 6.31
CA LEU A 75 6.43 10.30 6.03
C LEU A 75 5.06 9.68 6.33
N ILE A 76 4.44 10.05 7.45
CA ILE A 76 3.09 9.59 7.80
C ILE A 76 2.06 10.11 6.78
N ALA A 77 2.16 11.37 6.36
CA ALA A 77 1.28 11.94 5.34
C ALA A 77 1.34 11.15 4.02
N LEU A 78 2.55 10.77 3.57
CA LEU A 78 2.71 9.95 2.37
C LEU A 78 2.16 8.53 2.55
N MET A 79 2.35 7.90 3.70
CA MET A 79 1.79 6.58 3.98
C MET A 79 0.25 6.60 3.98
N LEU A 80 -0.36 7.55 4.67
CA LEU A 80 -1.81 7.62 4.83
C LEU A 80 -2.53 8.18 3.60
N GLY A 81 -1.91 9.13 2.89
CA GLY A 81 -2.48 9.78 1.71
C GLY A 81 -2.03 9.12 0.41
N ARG A 82 -0.73 9.24 0.07
CA ARG A 82 -0.20 8.78 -1.22
C ARG A 82 -0.23 7.25 -1.37
N LEU A 83 0.14 6.50 -0.34
CA LEU A 83 0.09 5.02 -0.35
C LEU A 83 -1.28 4.48 0.10
N ARG A 84 -2.17 5.35 0.60
CA ARG A 84 -3.51 4.97 1.09
C ARG A 84 -3.49 3.80 2.08
N LEU A 85 -2.49 3.79 2.97
CA LEU A 85 -2.41 2.78 4.01
C LEU A 85 -3.50 3.04 5.06
N ASP A 86 -4.07 1.95 5.58
CA ASP A 86 -4.85 2.04 6.81
C ASP A 86 -3.92 2.32 8.00
N LEU A 87 -4.53 2.75 9.12
CA LEU A 87 -3.78 3.15 10.31
C LEU A 87 -3.01 2.00 10.97
N GLU A 88 -3.50 0.77 10.87
CA GLU A 88 -2.82 -0.40 11.45
C GLU A 88 -1.54 -0.69 10.67
N THR A 89 -1.65 -0.78 9.35
CA THR A 89 -0.51 -0.97 8.45
C THR A 89 0.49 0.19 8.59
N CYS A 90 0.00 1.44 8.66
CA CYS A 90 0.86 2.61 8.84
C CYS A 90 1.64 2.58 10.17
N LYS A 91 1.01 2.14 11.28
CA LYS A 91 1.69 1.96 12.58
C LYS A 91 2.81 0.94 12.48
N ASP A 92 2.55 -0.22 11.86
CA ASP A 92 3.54 -1.29 11.72
C ASP A 92 4.72 -0.85 10.86
N VAL A 93 4.45 -0.21 9.72
CA VAL A 93 5.49 0.38 8.85
C VAL A 93 6.29 1.43 9.61
N TYR A 94 5.64 2.32 10.36
CA TYR A 94 6.32 3.37 11.14
C TYR A 94 7.29 2.78 12.18
N VAL A 95 6.86 1.74 12.91
CA VAL A 95 7.71 1.05 13.89
C VAL A 95 8.90 0.38 13.20
N ARG A 96 8.70 -0.28 12.05
CA ARG A 96 9.79 -0.91 11.29
C ARG A 96 10.79 0.13 10.76
N MET A 97 10.29 1.21 10.15
CA MET A 97 11.13 2.28 9.60
C MET A 97 11.93 2.98 10.70
N THR A 98 11.28 3.35 11.81
CA THR A 98 11.97 3.99 12.93
C THR A 98 13.02 3.07 13.55
N LYS A 99 12.74 1.77 13.77
CA LYS A 99 13.78 0.83 14.21
C LYS A 99 14.97 0.81 13.25
N ARG A 100 14.73 0.72 11.94
CA ARG A 100 15.80 0.65 10.93
C ARG A 100 16.64 1.92 10.83
N VAL A 101 16.00 3.08 11.02
CA VAL A 101 16.65 4.39 10.91
C VAL A 101 17.47 4.73 12.15
N PHE A 102 17.02 4.26 13.32
CA PHE A 102 17.66 4.50 14.62
C PHE A 102 18.61 3.36 15.05
N GLU A 103 18.65 2.26 14.31
CA GLU A 103 19.63 1.18 14.49
C GLU A 103 21.05 1.74 14.31
N THR A 104 21.77 1.88 15.43
CA THR A 104 23.08 2.54 15.46
C THR A 104 24.19 1.52 15.19
N ASP A 105 24.70 1.47 13.95
CA ASP A 105 25.87 0.66 13.57
C ASP A 105 27.21 1.17 14.16
N LYS A 106 27.21 2.22 14.99
CA LYS A 106 28.42 3.02 15.32
C LYS A 106 28.71 3.11 16.81
N THR A 107 28.40 2.04 17.51
CA THR A 107 28.66 1.91 18.94
C THR A 107 29.87 0.99 19.12
N PHE A 108 31.02 1.55 19.53
CA PHE A 108 32.14 0.72 19.98
C PHE A 108 32.11 0.71 21.51
N ALA A 109 32.01 -0.47 22.11
CA ALA A 109 31.91 -0.64 23.57
C ALA A 109 30.82 0.21 24.25
N GLY A 110 29.67 0.44 23.60
CA GLY A 110 28.56 1.23 24.16
C GLY A 110 28.64 2.74 23.93
N ILE A 111 29.71 3.26 23.30
CA ILE A 111 29.92 4.70 23.09
C ILE A 111 29.71 5.08 21.61
N PRO A 112 28.84 6.07 21.29
CA PRO A 112 28.64 6.54 19.92
C PRO A 112 29.88 7.27 19.38
N TYR A 113 30.44 6.80 18.27
CA TYR A 113 31.68 7.37 17.69
C TYR A 113 31.46 8.55 16.72
N ARG A 114 30.20 8.88 16.37
CA ARG A 114 29.87 10.01 15.47
C ARG A 114 28.60 10.73 15.90
N SER A 115 28.54 12.03 15.63
CA SER A 115 27.43 12.93 15.98
C SER A 115 26.13 12.64 15.22
N THR A 116 26.18 12.03 14.04
CA THR A 116 25.00 11.71 13.25
C THR A 116 24.44 10.34 13.66
N LEU A 117 23.42 10.33 14.51
CA LEU A 117 22.65 9.12 14.87
C LEU A 117 21.85 8.55 13.70
N PHE A 118 21.73 9.30 12.59
CA PHE A 118 20.94 8.95 11.41
C PHE A 118 21.80 8.89 10.15
N LYS A 119 21.74 7.77 9.42
CA LYS A 119 22.24 7.69 8.05
C LYS A 119 21.08 7.99 7.10
N ALA A 120 21.19 9.05 6.30
CA ALA A 120 20.20 9.37 5.27
C ALA A 120 19.93 8.18 4.33
N SER A 121 20.97 7.41 4.01
CA SER A 121 20.84 6.20 3.18
C SER A 121 19.98 5.10 3.82
N LYS A 122 19.97 4.95 5.15
CA LYS A 122 19.10 3.99 5.85
C LYS A 122 17.65 4.42 5.82
N LEU A 123 17.40 5.73 5.94
CA LEU A 123 16.07 6.28 5.78
C LEU A 123 15.57 6.14 4.35
N GLU A 124 16.41 6.43 3.36
CA GLU A 124 16.09 6.24 1.95
C GLU A 124 15.77 4.77 1.63
N GLU A 125 16.61 3.83 2.08
CA GLU A 125 16.38 2.39 1.93
C GLU A 125 15.04 1.97 2.55
N ALA A 126 14.73 2.45 3.75
CA ALA A 126 13.48 2.15 4.44
C ALA A 126 12.25 2.72 3.71
N ILE A 127 12.33 3.96 3.20
CA ILE A 127 11.26 4.57 2.39
C ILE A 127 11.06 3.78 1.11
N ARG A 128 12.15 3.50 0.38
CA ARG A 128 12.11 2.72 -0.86
C ARG A 128 11.47 1.37 -0.63
N HIS A 129 11.84 0.67 0.46
CA HIS A 129 11.24 -0.60 0.82
C HIS A 129 9.73 -0.49 1.05
N CYS A 130 9.30 0.50 1.85
CA CYS A 130 7.88 0.76 2.10
C CYS A 130 7.10 1.02 0.81
N VAL A 131 7.55 1.96 -0.03
CA VAL A 131 6.89 2.28 -1.30
C VAL A 131 6.76 1.02 -2.15
N ARG A 132 7.83 0.24 -2.23
CA ARG A 132 7.92 -0.99 -3.01
C ARG A 132 6.98 -2.11 -2.52
N GLU A 133 6.72 -2.20 -1.21
CA GLU A 133 5.77 -3.14 -0.61
C GLU A 133 4.31 -2.73 -0.86
N HIS A 134 4.05 -1.45 -1.15
CA HIS A 134 2.71 -0.87 -1.22
C HIS A 134 2.41 -0.18 -2.57
N THR A 135 3.09 -0.61 -3.64
CA THR A 135 2.86 -0.17 -5.02
C THR A 135 3.00 -1.37 -5.96
N VAL A 136 2.35 -2.49 -5.62
CA VAL A 136 2.42 -3.73 -6.42
C VAL A 136 1.59 -3.58 -7.70
N SER A 137 0.40 -3.01 -7.60
CA SER A 137 -0.53 -2.81 -8.71
C SER A 137 -0.78 -1.33 -9.01
N GLU A 138 -1.41 -1.04 -10.16
CA GLU A 138 -1.85 0.32 -10.52
C GLU A 138 -2.86 0.88 -9.50
N GLU A 139 -3.72 0.04 -8.93
CA GLU A 139 -4.67 0.44 -7.87
C GLU A 139 -3.96 0.91 -6.60
N GLU A 140 -2.80 0.33 -6.30
CA GLU A 140 -1.91 0.76 -5.21
C GLU A 140 -1.06 1.99 -5.60
N GLY A 141 -1.17 2.47 -6.84
CA GLY A 141 -0.47 3.63 -7.35
C GLY A 141 0.94 3.31 -7.88
N ASN A 142 1.13 2.09 -8.39
CA ASN A 142 2.23 1.77 -9.29
C ASN A 142 2.02 2.52 -10.61
N ASP A 143 3.06 3.21 -11.09
CA ASP A 143 3.04 4.06 -12.28
C ASP A 143 3.67 3.39 -13.51
N GLY A 144 4.07 2.12 -13.39
CA GLY A 144 4.69 1.36 -14.49
C GLY A 144 6.09 1.84 -14.86
N THR A 145 6.71 2.75 -14.09
CA THR A 145 8.08 3.19 -14.35
C THR A 145 9.05 2.05 -14.01
N ILE A 146 9.54 1.34 -15.03
CA ILE A 146 10.51 0.26 -14.85
C ILE A 146 11.89 0.89 -14.63
N HIS A 147 12.44 0.76 -13.43
CA HIS A 147 13.83 1.14 -13.16
C HIS A 147 14.77 -0.06 -13.40
N PRO A 148 15.98 0.12 -13.96
CA PRO A 148 16.90 -0.98 -14.29
C PRO A 148 17.21 -1.93 -13.13
N SER A 149 17.10 -1.45 -11.88
CA SER A 149 17.32 -2.26 -10.68
C SER A 149 16.26 -3.34 -10.43
N SER A 150 15.05 -3.24 -11.01
CA SER A 150 14.04 -4.32 -10.94
C SER A 150 14.25 -5.40 -12.00
N ALA A 151 14.93 -5.08 -13.10
CA ALA A 151 15.22 -6.01 -14.19
C ALA A 151 16.23 -7.10 -13.81
N TYR A 152 17.09 -6.87 -12.81
CA TYR A 152 18.10 -7.85 -12.38
C TYR A 152 17.55 -9.05 -11.59
N PHE A 153 16.28 -9.03 -11.18
CA PHE A 153 15.61 -10.18 -10.56
C PHE A 153 14.55 -10.84 -11.45
N ALA A 154 14.27 -10.26 -12.63
CA ALA A 154 13.46 -10.91 -13.64
C ALA A 154 14.36 -11.83 -14.46
N SER A 155 14.34 -13.14 -14.18
CA SER A 155 14.96 -14.14 -15.05
C SER A 155 14.49 -13.92 -16.49
N PRO A 156 15.39 -13.93 -17.49
CA PRO A 156 14.98 -13.73 -18.87
C PRO A 156 14.28 -15.00 -19.35
N THR A 157 12.95 -15.00 -19.41
CA THR A 157 12.24 -15.92 -20.32
C THR A 157 12.42 -15.36 -21.72
N SER A 158 13.41 -15.89 -22.43
CA SER A 158 13.69 -15.58 -23.82
C SER A 158 12.43 -15.73 -24.66
N ALA A 159 12.03 -14.63 -25.30
CA ALA A 159 11.14 -14.67 -26.45
C ALA A 159 11.96 -15.10 -27.68
N SER A 160 11.54 -16.16 -28.34
CA SER A 160 11.92 -16.42 -29.73
C SER A 160 10.71 -16.92 -30.49
N THR A 161 10.09 -15.98 -31.20
CA THR A 161 9.11 -16.20 -32.25
C THR A 161 9.84 -16.73 -33.48
N THR A 162 9.59 -17.98 -33.87
CA THR A 162 9.91 -18.44 -35.22
C THR A 162 8.90 -19.48 -35.69
N SER A 163 8.26 -19.16 -36.80
CA SER A 163 7.31 -19.96 -37.56
C SER A 163 7.97 -21.19 -38.22
N MET A 164 7.38 -22.37 -38.10
CA MET A 164 7.47 -23.42 -39.14
C MET A 164 6.31 -24.42 -39.02
N GLN A 165 5.64 -24.66 -40.14
CA GLN A 165 4.49 -25.56 -40.29
C GLN A 165 4.91 -27.02 -40.53
N ARG A 166 4.28 -27.95 -39.79
CA ARG A 166 3.82 -29.34 -40.15
C ARG A 166 4.86 -30.45 -40.51
N PRO A 167 4.48 -31.77 -40.57
CA PRO A 167 3.46 -32.57 -39.84
C PRO A 167 3.88 -34.04 -39.44
N GLY A 168 3.06 -34.72 -38.61
CA GLY A 168 3.00 -36.20 -38.45
C GLY A 168 3.91 -36.79 -37.35
N ARG A 169 3.58 -37.86 -36.61
CA ARG A 169 2.71 -39.02 -36.87
C ARG A 169 2.03 -39.52 -35.58
N ARG A 170 0.83 -40.05 -35.81
CA ARG A 170 -0.04 -40.80 -34.91
C ARG A 170 0.53 -42.20 -34.64
N LEU A 171 0.48 -42.67 -33.39
CA LEU A 171 0.54 -44.09 -33.02
C LEU A 171 -0.50 -44.32 -31.92
N SER A 172 -1.47 -45.19 -32.22
CA SER A 172 -2.52 -45.64 -31.31
C SER A 172 -2.19 -47.05 -30.80
N ARG A 173 -2.47 -47.35 -29.54
CA ARG A 173 -3.01 -48.64 -29.03
C ARG A 173 -3.16 -48.57 -27.50
N SER A 174 -4.40 -48.58 -26.99
CA SER A 174 -5.15 -49.74 -26.42
C SER A 174 -4.75 -50.05 -24.98
N SER A 175 -5.57 -50.38 -23.99
CA SER A 175 -7.02 -50.45 -23.71
C SER A 175 -7.09 -50.93 -22.25
N VAL A 176 -8.04 -50.48 -21.42
CA VAL A 176 -8.90 -51.34 -20.54
C VAL A 176 -9.88 -50.49 -19.73
N SER A 177 -11.07 -51.05 -19.56
CA SER A 177 -12.33 -50.57 -18.95
C SER A 177 -12.34 -50.69 -17.41
N THR A 178 -13.32 -50.24 -16.59
CA THR A 178 -14.79 -50.40 -16.68
C THR A 178 -15.50 -49.70 -15.47
N MET A 179 -16.75 -49.22 -15.68
CA MET A 179 -17.93 -49.16 -14.76
C MET A 179 -17.96 -48.13 -13.59
N ASP A 180 -19.05 -47.46 -13.20
CA ASP A 180 -20.38 -47.11 -13.75
C ASP A 180 -21.13 -46.13 -12.77
N ARG A 181 -22.25 -45.53 -13.22
CA ARG A 181 -23.39 -44.89 -12.48
C ARG A 181 -23.47 -43.38 -12.10
N SER A 182 -24.19 -42.65 -12.97
CA SER A 182 -25.41 -41.81 -12.77
C SER A 182 -25.48 -40.61 -11.79
N SER A 183 -25.59 -39.38 -12.32
CA SER A 183 -26.81 -38.51 -12.36
C SER A 183 -26.47 -37.05 -12.77
N PRO A 184 -27.34 -36.31 -13.46
CA PRO A 184 -27.01 -35.01 -14.06
C PRO A 184 -27.39 -33.82 -13.14
N SER A 185 -26.49 -32.86 -12.98
CA SER A 185 -26.80 -31.54 -12.43
C SER A 185 -26.14 -30.44 -13.26
N SER A 186 -26.89 -29.36 -13.46
CA SER A 186 -26.71 -28.25 -14.40
C SER A 186 -25.35 -27.54 -14.33
N PRO A 187 -24.91 -26.88 -15.43
CA PRO A 187 -23.63 -26.17 -15.47
C PRO A 187 -23.71 -24.89 -14.64
N ALA A 188 -23.03 -24.87 -13.48
CA ALA A 188 -22.69 -23.64 -12.80
C ALA A 188 -21.53 -22.96 -13.55
N SER A 189 -21.77 -21.73 -13.98
CA SER A 189 -20.82 -20.88 -14.69
C SER A 189 -19.48 -20.81 -13.96
N ALA A 190 -18.45 -21.40 -14.58
CA ALA A 190 -17.06 -21.23 -14.17
C ALA A 190 -16.69 -19.75 -14.35
N ARG A 191 -16.69 -18.98 -13.26
CA ARG A 191 -15.92 -17.74 -13.19
C ARG A 191 -14.46 -18.18 -13.23
N ASN A 192 -13.79 -17.89 -14.35
CA ASN A 192 -12.36 -18.03 -14.52
C ASN A 192 -11.63 -17.13 -13.51
N SER A 193 -11.43 -17.61 -12.29
CA SER A 193 -10.30 -17.19 -11.48
C SER A 193 -9.10 -17.99 -11.98
N THR A 194 -8.43 -17.44 -12.99
CA THR A 194 -7.07 -17.85 -13.36
C THR A 194 -6.11 -17.46 -12.23
N ALA A 195 -6.21 -18.17 -11.10
CA ALA A 195 -5.17 -18.24 -10.10
C ALA A 195 -4.11 -19.23 -10.61
N PHE A 196 -3.38 -18.81 -11.66
CA PHE A 196 -2.21 -19.51 -12.12
C PHE A 196 -0.97 -18.76 -11.63
N MET A 197 -0.31 -19.41 -10.67
CA MET A 197 1.08 -19.26 -10.22
C MET A 197 1.88 -18.13 -10.86
N THR A 198 2.18 -17.09 -10.10
CA THR A 198 3.27 -16.15 -10.42
C THR A 198 3.98 -15.75 -9.12
N GLY A 199 5.32 -15.76 -9.15
CA GLY A 199 6.16 -15.42 -8.02
C GLY A 199 5.83 -14.05 -7.44
N ARG A 200 6.27 -13.79 -6.20
CA ARG A 200 6.09 -12.52 -5.49
C ARG A 200 6.35 -11.33 -6.42
N MET A 201 5.29 -10.75 -7.01
CA MET A 201 5.42 -9.54 -7.81
C MET A 201 5.75 -8.43 -6.84
N TRP A 202 6.98 -7.93 -6.97
CA TRP A 202 7.47 -6.88 -6.12
C TRP A 202 7.06 -5.53 -6.75
N GLY A 203 6.52 -4.59 -5.96
CA GLY A 203 6.13 -3.26 -6.44
C GLY A 203 7.30 -2.33 -6.81
N ASN A 204 7.01 -1.05 -7.06
CA ASN A 204 8.01 -0.08 -7.55
C ASN A 204 8.58 0.81 -6.44
N SER A 205 9.88 0.68 -6.12
CA SER A 205 10.53 1.50 -5.09
C SER A 205 10.75 2.96 -5.49
N ASN A 206 10.51 3.29 -6.75
CA ASN A 206 10.66 4.62 -7.33
C ASN A 206 9.33 5.20 -7.80
N ALA A 207 8.19 4.65 -7.35
CA ALA A 207 6.89 5.17 -7.72
C ALA A 207 6.80 6.67 -7.47
N LEU A 208 6.18 7.39 -8.40
CA LEU A 208 6.05 8.84 -8.38
C LEU A 208 5.37 9.29 -7.09
N LEU A 209 5.93 10.35 -6.51
CA LEU A 209 5.37 11.01 -5.34
C LEU A 209 3.96 11.53 -5.60
N TYR A 210 3.72 12.03 -6.80
CA TYR A 210 2.40 12.49 -7.24
C TYR A 210 1.48 11.29 -7.50
N ASP A 211 0.32 11.25 -6.83
CA ASP A 211 -0.72 10.26 -7.09
C ASP A 211 -1.51 10.66 -8.35
N THR A 212 -1.57 9.80 -9.36
CA THR A 212 -2.32 10.04 -10.60
C THR A 212 -3.74 9.49 -10.56
N ARG A 213 -4.11 8.74 -9.51
CA ARG A 213 -5.46 8.16 -9.36
C ARG A 213 -6.51 9.28 -9.20
N GLU A 214 -7.70 9.02 -9.73
CA GLU A 214 -8.81 10.00 -9.78
C GLU A 214 -9.25 10.45 -8.37
N ASN A 215 -9.59 9.49 -7.51
CA ASN A 215 -10.05 9.73 -6.14
C ASN A 215 -8.89 9.88 -5.14
N ARG A 216 -7.89 10.71 -5.45
CA ARG A 216 -6.71 10.89 -4.58
C ARG A 216 -6.93 11.95 -3.50
N THR A 217 -6.38 11.66 -2.33
CA THR A 217 -6.05 12.68 -1.34
C THR A 217 -4.80 13.41 -1.77
N LYS A 218 -4.79 14.73 -1.63
CA LYS A 218 -3.59 15.52 -1.88
C LYS A 218 -2.62 15.34 -0.70
N THR A 219 -1.33 15.26 -0.99
CA THR A 219 -0.25 15.15 0.00
C THR A 219 0.91 16.03 -0.40
#